data_AF-A0A2V2DDB5-F1
#
_entry.id   AF-A0A2V2DDB5-F1
#
_cell.length_a   1.000
_cell.length_b   1.000
_cell.length_c   1.000
_cell.angle_alpha   90.00
_cell.angle_beta   90.00
_cell.angle_gamma   90.00
#
_symmetry.space_group_name_H-M   'P 1'
#
loop_
_entity.id
_entity.type
_entity.pdbx_description
1 polymer ?
#
loop_
_entity_poly.entity_id
_entity_poly.type
_entity_poly.pdbx_seq_one_letter_code
_entity_poly.pdbx_strand_id
1 'polypeptide(L)'
;MSKNFPAGQKLLLLACCAAIGIAAYLAAFAYFYSGMTPWQREQPIDFDAQTGSTKFKAHIDAAAIGGTAFCIGAVAITTVVRLRRTKK
;
A
#
# COMPACT_ATOMS: atom_id res chain seq x y z
N MET A 1 10.60 28.01 -9.58
CA MET A 1 11.20 27.27 -10.71
C MET A 1 10.56 25.87 -10.78
N SER A 2 9.34 25.76 -11.33
CA SER A 2 8.68 24.47 -11.56
C SER A 2 9.22 23.87 -12.87
N LYS A 3 10.21 22.99 -12.79
CA LYS A 3 10.51 22.07 -13.89
C LYS A 3 9.36 21.08 -13.95
N ASN A 4 8.35 21.39 -14.76
CA ASN A 4 7.18 20.55 -14.99
C ASN A 4 7.66 19.15 -15.38
N PHE A 5 7.49 18.16 -14.49
CA PHE A 5 7.65 16.77 -14.89
C PHE A 5 6.68 16.51 -16.06
N PRO A 6 7.16 15.98 -17.20
CA PRO A 6 6.26 15.61 -18.30
C PRO A 6 5.20 14.67 -17.74
N ALA A 7 3.94 14.82 -18.18
CA ALA A 7 2.79 14.13 -17.59
C ALA A 7 3.02 12.60 -17.47
N GLY A 8 3.70 12.00 -18.44
CA GLY A 8 4.07 10.58 -18.42
C GLY A 8 4.99 10.16 -17.26
N GLN A 9 5.93 11.00 -16.83
CA GLN A 9 6.80 10.69 -15.67
C GLN A 9 6.03 10.73 -14.34
N LYS A 10 5.00 11.57 -14.24
CA LYS A 10 4.13 11.62 -13.04
C LYS A 10 3.25 10.38 -12.97
N LEU A 11 2.66 9.98 -14.09
CA LEU A 11 1.85 8.76 -14.18
C LEU A 11 2.68 7.51 -13.89
N LEU A 12 3.89 7.42 -14.44
CA LEU A 12 4.80 6.30 -14.16
C LEU A 12 5.16 6.25 -12.67
N LEU A 13 5.45 7.39 -12.05
CA LEU A 13 5.78 7.45 -10.62
C LEU A 13 4.60 7.02 -9.75
N LEU A 14 3.38 7.47 -10.09
CA LEU A 14 2.15 7.03 -9.42
C LEU A 14 1.94 5.52 -9.60
N ALA A 15 2.11 4.99 -10.80
CA ALA A 15 1.97 3.56 -11.08
C ALA A 15 2.99 2.73 -10.29
N CYS A 16 4.25 3.15 -10.23
CA CYS A 16 5.29 2.49 -9.44
C CYS A 16 4.97 2.53 -7.95
N CYS A 17 4.55 3.67 -7.41
CA CYS A 17 4.19 3.78 -6.00
C CYS A 17 2.94 2.95 -5.67
N ALA A 18 1.95 2.93 -6.57
CA ALA A 18 0.74 2.13 -6.42
C ALA A 18 1.08 0.62 -6.40
N ALA A 19 1.98 0.18 -7.28
CA ALA A 19 2.47 -1.21 -7.28
C ALA A 19 3.16 -1.58 -5.95
N ILE A 20 3.99 -0.67 -5.40
CA ILE A 20 4.62 -0.87 -4.09
C ILE A 20 3.57 -0.97 -2.98
N GLY A 21 2.57 -0.08 -3.00
CA GLY A 21 1.47 -0.09 -2.03
C GLY A 21 0.63 -1.37 -2.10
N ILE A 22 0.30 -1.85 -3.30
CA ILE A 22 -0.43 -3.11 -3.51
C ILE A 22 0.40 -4.30 -3.03
N ALA A 23 1.69 -4.34 -3.35
CA ALA A 23 2.57 -5.41 -2.89
C ALA A 23 2.68 -5.45 -1.37
N ALA A 24 2.84 -4.28 -0.72
CA ALA A 24 2.88 -4.17 0.73
C ALA A 24 1.54 -4.57 1.38
N TYR A 25 0.42 -4.17 0.77
CA TYR A 25 -0.92 -4.59 1.19
C TYR A 25 -1.07 -6.11 1.14
N LEU A 26 -0.72 -6.75 0.02
CA LEU A 26 -0.84 -8.21 -0.13
C LEU A 26 0.05 -8.96 0.86
N ALA A 27 1.29 -8.48 1.06
CA ALA A 27 2.21 -9.06 2.03
C ALA A 27 1.67 -8.94 3.47
N ALA A 28 1.21 -7.75 3.86
CA ALA A 28 0.63 -7.51 5.17
C ALA A 28 -0.65 -8.33 5.39
N PHE A 29 -1.53 -8.38 4.39
CA PHE A 29 -2.76 -9.18 4.45
C PHE A 29 -2.45 -10.66 4.60
N ALA A 30 -1.51 -11.21 3.81
CA ALA A 30 -1.09 -12.60 3.93
C ALA A 30 -0.50 -12.90 5.32
N TYR A 31 0.29 -11.98 5.88
CA TYR A 31 0.80 -12.10 7.24
C TYR A 31 -0.33 -12.18 8.27
N PHE A 32 -1.26 -11.23 8.28
CA PHE A 32 -2.40 -11.26 9.19
C PHE A 32 -3.29 -12.49 8.98
N TYR A 33 -3.51 -12.89 7.73
CA TYR A 33 -4.31 -14.06 7.39
C TYR A 33 -3.67 -15.37 7.88
N SER A 34 -2.34 -15.48 7.81
CA SER A 34 -1.60 -16.64 8.31
C SER A 34 -1.76 -16.83 9.83
N GLY A 35 -1.93 -15.74 10.59
CA GLY A 35 -2.17 -15.76 12.03
C GLY A 35 -3.63 -16.03 12.43
N MET A 36 -4.58 -16.05 11.49
CA MET A 36 -5.98 -16.35 11.79
C MET A 36 -6.23 -17.84 11.99
N THR A 37 -7.10 -18.16 12.93
CA THR A 37 -7.64 -19.53 13.09
C THR A 37 -8.50 -19.94 11.88
N PRO A 38 -8.67 -21.24 11.60
CA PRO A 38 -9.53 -21.71 10.51
C PRO A 38 -10.96 -21.14 10.59
N TRP A 39 -11.54 -21.14 11.78
CA TRP A 39 -12.87 -20.57 12.03
C TRP A 39 -12.96 -19.09 11.66
N GLN A 40 -11.94 -18.28 12.01
CA GLN A 40 -11.91 -16.85 11.67
C GLN A 40 -11.74 -16.57 10.17
N ARG A 41 -11.13 -17.48 9.41
CA ARG A 41 -10.97 -17.32 7.95
C ARG A 41 -12.27 -17.55 7.19
N GLU A 42 -13.07 -18.49 7.68
CA GLU A 42 -14.35 -18.91 7.11
C GLU A 42 -15.49 -17.94 7.43
N GLN A 43 -15.36 -17.12 8.49
CA GLN A 43 -16.37 -16.10 8.78
C GLN A 43 -16.49 -15.09 7.62
N PRO A 44 -17.69 -14.91 7.05
CA PRO A 44 -17.97 -13.80 6.15
C PRO A 44 -17.91 -12.49 6.94
N ILE A 45 -17.63 -11.38 6.25
CA ILE A 45 -17.70 -10.04 6.85
C ILE A 45 -19.18 -9.64 6.81
N ASP A 46 -19.85 -9.74 7.95
CA ASP A 46 -21.24 -9.36 8.12
C ASP A 46 -21.34 -8.36 9.28
N PHE A 47 -21.69 -7.12 8.94
CA PHE A 47 -21.80 -6.03 9.91
C PHE A 47 -23.07 -6.14 10.77
N ASP A 48 -24.12 -6.80 10.26
CA ASP A 48 -25.38 -6.98 10.96
C ASP A 48 -25.26 -8.13 11.97
N ALA A 49 -24.57 -9.22 11.59
CA ALA A 49 -24.29 -10.35 12.48
C ALA A 49 -23.03 -10.17 13.37
N GLN A 50 -22.30 -9.07 13.22
CA GLN A 50 -21.01 -8.79 13.88
C GLN A 50 -19.94 -9.89 13.69
N THR A 51 -20.00 -10.62 12.57
CA THR A 51 -19.03 -11.67 12.24
C THR A 51 -17.95 -11.16 11.28
N GLY A 52 -16.81 -11.84 11.25
CA GLY A 52 -15.71 -11.48 10.35
C GLY A 52 -14.96 -10.19 10.69
N SER A 53 -15.17 -9.61 11.87
CA SER A 53 -14.49 -8.39 12.34
C SER A 53 -12.97 -8.51 12.31
N THR A 54 -12.41 -9.67 12.64
CA THR A 54 -10.96 -9.96 12.55
C THR A 54 -10.45 -9.90 11.10
N LYS A 55 -11.24 -10.40 10.16
CA LYS A 55 -10.91 -10.39 8.72
C LYS A 55 -10.99 -8.98 8.15
N PHE A 56 -12.02 -8.24 8.54
CA PHE A 56 -12.17 -6.83 8.18
C PHE A 56 -11.03 -5.97 8.77
N LYS A 57 -10.66 -6.21 10.04
CA LYS A 57 -9.52 -5.54 10.67
C LYS A 57 -8.21 -5.81 9.91
N ALA A 58 -7.98 -7.06 9.50
CA ALA A 58 -6.79 -7.39 8.71
C ALA A 58 -6.75 -6.67 7.36
N HIS A 59 -7.91 -6.45 6.70
CA HIS A 59 -7.98 -5.62 5.50
C HIS A 59 -7.64 -4.15 5.79
N ILE A 60 -8.15 -3.58 6.89
CA ILE A 60 -7.84 -2.19 7.28
C ILE A 60 -6.36 -2.02 7.63
N ASP A 61 -5.81 -2.91 8.46
CA ASP A 61 -4.41 -2.84 8.87
C ASP A 61 -3.48 -3.02 7.65
N ALA A 62 -3.80 -3.97 6.76
CA ALA A 62 -3.08 -4.13 5.51
C ALA A 62 -3.20 -2.90 4.60
N ALA A 63 -4.37 -2.26 4.53
CA ALA A 63 -4.58 -1.04 3.73
C ALA A 63 -3.78 0.14 4.28
N ALA A 64 -3.70 0.30 5.60
CA ALA A 64 -2.85 1.30 6.25
C ALA A 64 -1.36 1.07 5.94
N ILE A 65 -0.90 -0.19 5.99
CA ILE A 65 0.48 -0.55 5.62
C ILE A 65 0.74 -0.31 4.13
N GLY A 66 -0.20 -0.67 3.25
CA GLY A 66 -0.09 -0.40 1.82
C GLY A 66 -0.04 1.10 1.50
N GLY A 67 -0.89 1.90 2.16
CA GLY A 67 -0.91 3.36 2.00
C GLY A 67 0.35 4.05 2.51
N THR A 68 0.87 3.62 3.67
CA THR A 68 2.14 4.14 4.21
C THR A 68 3.33 3.76 3.31
N ALA A 69 3.37 2.53 2.80
CA ALA A 69 4.39 2.10 1.85
C ALA A 69 4.34 2.90 0.54
N PHE A 70 3.14 3.23 0.03
CA PHE A 70 2.96 4.14 -1.10
C PHE A 70 3.58 5.51 -0.83
N CYS A 71 3.24 6.12 0.32
CA CYS A 71 3.74 7.44 0.70
C CYS A 71 5.26 7.47 0.85
N ILE A 72 5.84 6.47 1.53
CA ILE A 72 7.29 6.33 1.71
C ILE A 72 7.98 6.13 0.34
N GLY A 73 7.42 5.27 -0.51
CA GLY A 73 7.92 5.04 -1.87
C GLY A 73 7.95 6.32 -2.70
N ALA A 74 6.88 7.13 -2.63
CA ALA A 74 6.80 8.41 -3.33
C ALA A 74 7.89 9.39 -2.85
N VAL A 75 8.09 9.51 -1.54
CA VAL A 75 9.15 10.37 -0.96
C VAL A 75 10.54 9.87 -1.37
N ALA A 76 10.80 8.57 -1.28
CA ALA A 76 12.09 7.99 -1.63
C ALA A 76 12.42 8.20 -3.11
N ILE A 77 11.49 7.88 -4.02
CA ILE A 77 11.71 8.02 -5.47
C ILE A 77 11.91 9.49 -5.83
N THR A 78 11.09 10.40 -5.31
CA THR A 78 11.24 11.84 -5.61
C THR A 78 12.55 12.41 -5.05
N THR A 79 12.99 11.98 -3.87
CA THR A 79 14.27 12.39 -3.27
C THR A 79 15.45 11.88 -4.09
N VAL A 80 15.44 10.61 -4.50
CA VAL A 80 16.50 10.02 -5.35
C VAL A 80 16.56 10.72 -6.71
N VAL A 81 15.41 10.99 -7.34
CA VAL A 81 15.37 11.73 -8.61
C VAL A 81 15.93 13.14 -8.46
N ARG A 82 15.66 13.81 -7.34
CA ARG A 82 16.18 15.16 -7.06
C ARG A 82 17.70 15.13 -6.86
N LEU A 83 18.22 14.19 -6.08
CA LEU A 83 19.67 14.02 -5.85
C LEU A 83 20.44 13.68 -7.14
N ARG A 84 19.86 12.85 -8.01
CA ARG A 84 20.46 12.52 -9.32
C ARG A 84 20.50 13.73 -10.26
N ARG A 85 19.55 14.66 -10.15
CA ARG A 85 19.53 15.90 -10.94
C ARG A 85 20.51 16.96 -10.45
N THR A 86 20.91 16.94 -9.19
CA THR A 86 21.91 17.88 -8.63
C THR A 86 23.35 17.41 -8.81
N LYS A 87 23.58 16.11 -9.00
CA LYS A 87 24.91 15.56 -9.31
C LYS A 87 25.28 15.60 -10.80
N LYS A 88 24.33 15.98 -11.67
CA LYS A 88 24.47 16.02 -13.13
C LYS A 88 24.47 17.46 -13.59
#